data_AF-A0A0V1KKB9-F1
#
_entry.id   AF-A0A0V1KKB9-F1
#
_cell.length_a   1.000
_cell.length_b   1.000
_cell.length_c   1.000
_cell.angle_alpha   90.00
_cell.angle_beta   90.00
_cell.angle_gamma   90.00
#
_symmetry.space_group_name_H-M   'P 1'
#
loop_
_entity.id
_entity.type
_entity.pdbx_description
1 polymer ?
#
loop_
_entity_poly.entity_id
_entity_poly.type
_entity_poly.pdbx_seq_one_letter_code
_entity_poly.pdbx_strand_id
1 'polypeptide(L)'
;MPYFNKLKEGRTPALPPFTSKRSIRTENAGGPVTVHIYSKSETSKYEIYKKVIVKALKKTIKVWSRRDNKLKGDCRVLQKNIRLIKSPTAINGHNTNLEADDTNWAVSDPGNIFCQVDKPYFRNQTREPAMAICIENNDIFARFSEIAAQLEDCPL
;
A
#
# COMPACT_ATOMS: atom_id res chain seq x y z
N MET A 1 -29.43 0.45 4.88
CA MET A 1 -28.07 0.58 4.31
C MET A 1 -27.99 -0.09 2.93
N PRO A 2 -28.32 0.60 1.83
CA PRO A 2 -28.45 -0.01 0.50
C PRO A 2 -27.15 -0.63 -0.05
N TYR A 3 -25.98 -0.13 0.35
CA TYR A 3 -24.68 -0.68 -0.08
C TYR A 3 -24.29 -1.97 0.66
N PHE A 4 -24.74 -2.14 1.91
CA PHE A 4 -24.45 -3.35 2.68
C PHE A 4 -25.20 -4.57 2.14
N ASN A 5 -26.43 -4.38 1.65
CA ASN A 5 -27.17 -5.46 1.00
C ASN A 5 -26.47 -5.92 -0.28
N LYS A 6 -25.97 -4.98 -1.10
CA LYS A 6 -25.16 -5.31 -2.29
C LYS A 6 -23.88 -6.08 -1.94
N LEU A 7 -23.22 -5.71 -0.83
CA LEU A 7 -22.04 -6.41 -0.34
C LEU A 7 -22.38 -7.83 0.14
N LYS A 8 -23.45 -7.98 0.92
CA LYS A 8 -23.96 -9.28 1.40
C LYS A 8 -24.31 -10.21 0.24
N GLU A 9 -24.84 -9.67 -0.84
CA GLU A 9 -25.19 -10.40 -2.06
C GLU A 9 -23.98 -10.66 -2.99
N GLY A 10 -22.76 -10.24 -2.61
CA GLY A 10 -21.55 -10.49 -3.39
C GLY A 10 -21.52 -9.78 -4.75
N ARG A 11 -22.32 -8.72 -4.94
CA ARG A 11 -22.38 -8.03 -6.24
C ARG A 11 -21.09 -7.26 -6.51
N THR A 12 -20.37 -7.63 -7.56
CA THR A 12 -19.19 -6.92 -8.04
C THR A 12 -19.51 -6.13 -9.32
N PRO A 13 -18.90 -4.94 -9.52
CA PRO A 13 -19.06 -4.20 -10.78
C PRO A 13 -18.51 -5.01 -11.97
N ALA A 14 -19.35 -5.26 -12.97
CA ALA A 14 -18.96 -5.93 -14.22
C ALA A 14 -18.38 -4.97 -15.27
N LEU A 15 -18.60 -3.66 -15.09
CA LEU A 15 -18.16 -2.62 -16.01
C LEU A 15 -17.06 -1.75 -15.35
N PRO A 16 -16.13 -1.20 -16.14
CA PRO A 16 -15.11 -0.29 -15.63
C PRO A 16 -15.72 1.00 -15.03
N PRO A 17 -15.01 1.67 -14.11
CA PRO A 17 -13.64 1.38 -13.67
C PRO A 17 -13.53 0.21 -12.68
N PHE A 18 -12.55 -0.66 -12.89
CA PHE A 18 -12.24 -1.81 -12.02
C PHE A 18 -11.34 -1.46 -10.83
N THR A 19 -11.13 -0.17 -10.59
CA THR A 19 -10.43 0.39 -9.44
C THR A 19 -11.32 1.43 -8.78
N SER A 20 -11.18 1.57 -7.46
CA SER A 20 -11.88 2.59 -6.69
C SER A 20 -10.91 3.40 -5.85
N LYS A 21 -11.22 4.68 -5.69
CA LYS A 21 -10.56 5.61 -4.78
C LYS A 21 -11.65 6.34 -4.02
N ARG A 22 -11.61 6.27 -2.70
CA ARG A 22 -12.49 7.05 -1.82
C ARG A 22 -11.68 7.65 -0.69
N SER A 23 -12.09 8.82 -0.22
CA SER A 23 -11.56 9.42 1.00
C SER A 23 -12.67 9.53 2.02
N ILE A 24 -12.35 9.24 3.27
CA ILE A 24 -13.21 9.47 4.43
C ILE A 24 -12.40 10.25 5.47
N ARG A 25 -13.11 10.82 6.46
CA ARG A 25 -12.49 11.43 7.64
C ARG A 25 -13.05 10.75 8.87
N THR A 26 -12.20 10.51 9.86
CA THR A 26 -12.66 9.97 11.14
C THR A 26 -13.51 10.99 11.88
N GLU A 27 -14.51 10.52 12.61
CA GLU A 27 -15.32 11.35 13.50
C GLU A 27 -14.55 11.54 14.81
N ASN A 28 -13.64 12.53 14.82
CA ASN A 28 -12.95 12.98 16.02
C ASN A 28 -12.90 14.51 16.02
N ALA A 29 -13.57 15.14 16.99
CA ALA A 29 -13.64 16.59 17.11
C ALA A 29 -12.27 17.25 17.39
N GLY A 30 -11.36 16.54 18.07
CA GLY A 30 -10.04 17.06 18.45
C GLY A 30 -8.94 16.85 17.40
N GLY A 31 -9.22 16.08 16.34
CA GLY A 31 -8.19 15.70 15.37
C GLY A 31 -8.70 14.70 14.33
N PRO A 32 -9.54 15.12 13.38
CA PRO A 32 -10.05 14.24 12.33
C PRO A 32 -8.91 13.83 11.38
N VAL A 33 -8.75 12.53 11.16
CA VAL A 33 -7.71 11.97 10.29
C VAL A 33 -8.30 11.64 8.93
N THR A 34 -7.62 12.07 7.86
CA THR A 34 -7.99 11.71 6.49
C THR A 34 -7.52 10.30 6.18
N VAL A 35 -8.45 9.47 5.67
CA VAL A 35 -8.16 8.10 5.25
C VAL A 35 -8.55 7.94 3.79
N HIS A 36 -7.59 7.53 2.96
CA HIS A 36 -7.81 7.12 1.59
C HIS A 36 -7.96 5.61 1.51
N ILE A 37 -9.02 5.17 0.84
CA ILE A 37 -9.31 3.78 0.57
C ILE A 37 -9.10 3.58 -0.94
N TYR A 38 -8.14 2.74 -1.27
CA TYR A 38 -7.88 2.29 -2.63
C TYR A 38 -8.28 0.84 -2.76
N SER A 39 -8.93 0.47 -3.86
CA SER A 39 -9.24 -0.92 -4.13
C SER A 39 -9.24 -1.22 -5.60
N LYS A 40 -9.15 -2.50 -5.92
CA LYS A 40 -9.17 -3.02 -7.27
C LYS A 40 -9.83 -4.40 -7.30
N SER A 41 -10.61 -4.67 -8.34
CA SER A 41 -11.15 -6.02 -8.57
C SER A 41 -10.15 -6.91 -9.30
N GLU A 42 -10.36 -8.22 -9.27
CA GLU A 42 -9.61 -9.19 -10.08
C GLU A 42 -9.56 -8.80 -11.57
N THR A 43 -10.69 -8.33 -12.12
CA THR A 43 -10.82 -7.92 -13.53
C THR A 43 -9.85 -6.81 -13.95
N SER A 44 -9.40 -5.98 -13.01
CA SER A 44 -8.44 -4.90 -13.31
C SER A 44 -7.10 -5.40 -13.84
N LYS A 45 -6.68 -6.63 -13.47
CA LYS A 45 -5.35 -7.19 -13.75
C LYS A 45 -4.18 -6.34 -13.22
N TYR A 46 -4.45 -5.36 -12.36
CA TYR A 46 -3.46 -4.48 -11.75
C TYR A 46 -2.93 -5.07 -10.45
N GLU A 47 -1.65 -4.84 -10.16
CA GLU A 47 -1.14 -4.94 -8.80
C GLU A 47 -1.49 -3.66 -8.04
N ILE A 48 -1.74 -3.75 -6.73
CA ILE A 48 -2.30 -2.64 -5.97
C ILE A 48 -1.28 -1.50 -5.72
N TYR A 49 0.02 -1.78 -5.68
CA TYR A 49 1.02 -0.82 -5.23
C TYR A 49 1.32 0.26 -6.29
N LYS A 50 1.83 -0.12 -7.46
CA LYS A 50 2.24 0.86 -8.49
C LYS A 50 1.04 1.37 -9.29
N LYS A 51 0.18 0.46 -9.76
CA LYS A 51 -0.91 0.78 -10.69
C LYS A 51 -2.11 1.44 -10.00
N VAL A 52 -2.25 1.30 -8.67
CA VAL A 52 -3.32 1.93 -7.89
C VAL A 52 -2.77 2.96 -6.91
N ILE A 53 -2.00 2.57 -5.90
CA ILE A 53 -1.54 3.48 -4.83
C ILE A 53 -0.61 4.57 -5.36
N VAL A 54 0.52 4.23 -5.99
CA VAL A 54 1.47 5.21 -6.55
C VAL A 54 0.80 6.12 -7.58
N LYS A 55 -0.05 5.56 -8.44
CA LYS A 55 -0.79 6.34 -9.44
C LYS A 55 -1.77 7.32 -8.79
N ALA A 56 -2.47 6.90 -7.73
CA ALA A 56 -3.46 7.73 -7.03
C ALA A 56 -2.82 8.79 -6.12
N LEU A 57 -1.70 8.49 -5.49
CA LEU A 57 -0.94 9.39 -4.63
C LEU A 57 -0.03 10.33 -5.42
N LYS A 58 0.38 9.93 -6.64
CA LYS A 58 1.39 10.62 -7.45
C LYS A 58 2.72 10.82 -6.70
N LYS A 59 3.03 9.91 -5.76
CA LYS A 59 4.22 9.91 -4.90
C LYS A 59 4.97 8.58 -5.04
N THR A 60 6.27 8.59 -4.78
CA THR A 60 7.01 7.35 -4.55
C THR A 60 6.53 6.73 -3.24
N ILE A 61 6.55 5.41 -3.14
CA ILE A 61 6.29 4.70 -1.89
C ILE A 61 7.45 3.77 -1.55
N LYS A 62 7.76 3.66 -0.26
CA LYS A 62 8.67 2.66 0.30
C LYS A 62 7.84 1.51 0.83
N VAL A 63 8.11 0.27 0.42
CA VAL A 63 7.25 -0.89 0.66
C VAL A 63 7.95 -1.90 1.59
N TRP A 64 7.23 -2.30 2.63
CA TRP A 64 7.52 -3.45 3.49
C TRP A 64 6.46 -4.50 3.22
N SER A 65 6.86 -5.61 2.60
CA SER A 65 5.97 -6.69 2.23
C SER A 65 6.79 -7.90 1.80
N ARG A 66 6.30 -9.11 2.09
CA ARG A 66 6.77 -10.30 1.36
C ARG A 66 6.61 -10.06 -0.13
N ARG A 67 7.58 -10.55 -0.92
CA ARG A 67 7.54 -10.38 -2.36
C ARG A 67 7.99 -11.62 -3.12
N ASP A 68 7.52 -11.74 -4.36
CA ASP A 68 8.08 -12.69 -5.30
C ASP A 68 9.24 -12.02 -6.04
N ASN A 69 10.10 -12.81 -6.67
CA ASN A 69 11.19 -12.25 -7.49
C ASN A 69 10.70 -11.68 -8.84
N LYS A 70 9.37 -11.50 -9.02
CA LYS A 70 8.76 -11.05 -10.27
C LYS A 70 8.48 -9.56 -10.25
N LEU A 71 7.99 -9.00 -9.13
CA LEU A 71 7.84 -7.55 -8.98
C LEU A 71 9.12 -6.94 -8.42
N LYS A 72 9.73 -6.03 -9.18
CA LYS A 72 10.97 -5.35 -8.78
C LYS A 72 10.68 -3.94 -8.27
N GLY A 73 11.59 -3.39 -7.46
CA GLY A 73 11.61 -1.97 -7.13
C GLY A 73 12.01 -1.15 -8.36
N ASP A 74 11.44 0.05 -8.49
CA ASP A 74 11.73 0.99 -9.56
C ASP A 74 12.81 1.98 -9.10
N CYS A 75 14.02 1.48 -8.90
CA CYS A 75 15.04 2.23 -8.19
C CYS A 75 15.89 3.15 -9.10
N ARG A 76 15.85 2.93 -10.43
CA ARG A 76 16.58 3.72 -11.45
C ARG A 76 15.76 4.80 -12.13
N VAL A 77 14.44 4.75 -12.00
CA VAL A 77 13.55 5.72 -12.63
C VAL A 77 13.39 6.91 -11.69
N LEU A 78 13.46 8.13 -12.21
CA LEU A 78 13.15 9.34 -11.45
C LEU A 78 11.62 9.56 -11.45
N GLN A 79 11.07 9.83 -10.26
CA GLN A 79 9.67 10.16 -9.96
C GLN A 79 8.61 9.04 -10.10
N LYS A 80 7.78 8.89 -9.05
CA LYS A 80 6.59 8.00 -8.92
C LYS A 80 6.88 6.50 -9.01
N ASN A 81 7.68 6.02 -8.07
CA ASN A 81 8.26 4.68 -8.10
C ASN A 81 7.99 3.89 -6.81
N ILE A 82 8.29 2.59 -6.85
CA ILE A 82 8.34 1.73 -5.66
C ILE A 82 9.80 1.58 -5.23
N ARG A 83 10.08 1.85 -3.96
CA ARG A 83 11.35 1.54 -3.29
C ARG A 83 11.10 0.41 -2.29
N LEU A 84 12.01 -0.55 -2.23
CA LEU A 84 11.87 -1.72 -1.35
C LEU A 84 12.69 -1.49 -0.08
N ILE A 85 12.07 -1.70 1.08
CA ILE A 85 12.72 -1.57 2.37
C ILE A 85 13.63 -2.80 2.58
N LYS A 86 14.83 -2.56 3.10
CA LYS A 86 15.83 -3.60 3.34
C LYS A 86 15.35 -4.56 4.43
N SER A 87 15.52 -5.85 4.20
CA SER A 87 15.26 -6.93 5.16
C SER A 87 16.47 -7.87 5.24
N PRO A 88 16.82 -8.40 6.43
CA PRO A 88 16.21 -8.13 7.74
C PRO A 88 16.47 -6.71 8.27
N THR A 89 15.63 -6.24 9.20
CA THR A 89 15.78 -4.94 9.88
C THR A 89 15.30 -5.03 11.34
N ALA A 90 15.70 -4.07 12.18
CA ALA A 90 15.23 -3.98 13.56
C ALA A 90 14.01 -3.05 13.64
N ILE A 91 12.89 -3.55 14.18
CA ILE A 91 11.70 -2.76 14.49
C ILE A 91 11.62 -2.66 16.01
N ASN A 92 11.80 -1.45 16.55
CA ASN A 92 11.84 -1.21 18.00
C ASN A 92 12.83 -2.15 18.75
N GLY A 93 14.00 -2.39 18.17
CA GLY A 93 15.02 -3.29 18.72
C GLY A 93 14.78 -4.79 18.48
N HIS A 94 13.64 -5.18 17.88
CA HIS A 94 13.36 -6.56 17.52
C HIS A 94 13.78 -6.85 16.08
N ASN A 95 14.70 -7.79 15.91
CA ASN A 95 15.11 -8.27 14.59
C ASN A 95 13.91 -8.91 13.89
N THR A 96 13.53 -8.34 12.76
CA THR A 96 12.38 -8.75 11.95
C THR A 96 12.86 -9.07 10.54
N ASN A 97 12.20 -10.04 9.92
CA ASN A 97 12.41 -10.41 8.53
C ASN A 97 11.06 -10.40 7.80
N LEU A 98 11.03 -9.90 6.56
CA LEU A 98 9.87 -9.98 5.68
C LEU A 98 9.26 -11.38 5.63
N GLU A 99 10.09 -12.44 5.57
CA GLU A 99 9.58 -13.81 5.51
C GLU A 99 8.86 -14.27 6.79
N ALA A 100 9.11 -13.62 7.93
CA ALA A 100 8.45 -13.91 9.20
C ALA A 100 7.32 -12.93 9.55
N ASP A 101 7.17 -11.85 8.78
CA ASP A 101 6.15 -10.81 9.00
C ASP A 101 5.02 -10.95 7.96
N ASP A 102 3.78 -11.10 8.44
CA ASP A 102 2.59 -11.23 7.59
C ASP A 102 2.00 -9.86 7.17
N THR A 103 2.54 -8.76 7.69
CA THR A 103 2.05 -7.42 7.41
C THR A 103 2.59 -6.90 6.08
N ASN A 104 1.77 -6.13 5.37
CA ASN A 104 2.17 -5.44 4.16
C ASN A 104 1.80 -3.97 4.29
N TRP A 105 2.79 -3.10 4.23
CA TRP A 105 2.59 -1.68 4.39
C TRP A 105 3.54 -0.85 3.54
N ALA A 106 3.21 0.42 3.36
CA ALA A 106 4.04 1.35 2.63
C ALA A 106 3.96 2.75 3.23
N VAL A 107 5.03 3.53 3.06
CA VAL A 107 5.06 4.96 3.39
C VAL A 107 5.37 5.79 2.17
N SER A 108 4.78 6.99 2.06
CA SER A 108 5.07 7.91 0.95
C SER A 108 6.45 8.57 1.07
N ASP A 109 7.14 8.78 -0.04
CA ASP A 109 8.43 9.45 -0.12
C ASP A 109 8.44 10.53 -1.23
N PRO A 110 8.43 11.84 -0.89
CA PRO A 110 8.15 12.42 0.42
C PRO A 110 6.65 12.39 0.76
N GLY A 111 6.30 12.60 2.03
CA GLY A 111 4.91 12.83 2.42
C GLY A 111 4.65 12.50 3.88
N ASN A 112 3.38 12.30 4.20
CA ASN A 112 2.85 12.04 5.54
C ASN A 112 1.84 10.87 5.53
N ILE A 113 2.01 9.95 4.58
CA ILE A 113 1.06 8.87 4.32
C ILE A 113 1.67 7.54 4.73
N PHE A 114 0.93 6.81 5.56
CA PHE A 114 1.14 5.39 5.84
C PHE A 114 0.01 4.58 5.21
N CYS A 115 0.32 3.50 4.49
CA CYS A 115 -0.64 2.62 3.85
C CYS A 115 -0.52 1.20 4.40
N GLN A 116 -1.62 0.62 4.89
CA GLN A 116 -1.76 -0.81 5.09
C GLN A 116 -2.35 -1.43 3.81
N VAL A 117 -1.79 -2.56 3.36
CA VAL A 117 -2.22 -3.28 2.16
C VAL A 117 -2.57 -4.72 2.53
N ASP A 118 -3.69 -5.23 2.01
CA ASP A 118 -4.18 -6.59 2.33
C ASP A 118 -3.43 -7.70 1.58
N LYS A 119 -2.79 -7.36 0.45
CA LYS A 119 -2.04 -8.29 -0.39
C LYS A 119 -0.53 -8.01 -0.35
N PRO A 120 0.29 -9.07 -0.33
CA PRO A 120 1.73 -8.91 -0.47
C PRO A 120 2.10 -8.37 -1.86
N TYR A 121 3.32 -7.86 -1.98
CA TYR A 121 3.94 -7.38 -3.22
C TYR A 121 4.36 -8.55 -4.12
N PHE A 122 3.40 -9.42 -4.43
CA PHE A 122 3.52 -10.52 -5.36
C PHE A 122 2.89 -10.14 -6.71
N ARG A 123 3.33 -10.76 -7.80
CA ARG A 123 2.68 -10.58 -9.11
C ARG A 123 1.32 -11.28 -9.17
N ASN A 124 1.12 -12.36 -8.42
CA ASN A 124 -0.10 -13.17 -8.47
C ASN A 124 -1.36 -12.39 -8.04
N GLN A 125 -1.24 -11.40 -7.13
CA GLN A 125 -2.37 -10.55 -6.72
C GLN A 125 -3.00 -9.77 -7.89
N THR A 126 -2.36 -9.69 -9.06
CA THR A 126 -3.04 -9.20 -10.28
C THR A 126 -4.33 -9.98 -10.62
N ARG A 127 -4.45 -11.23 -10.15
CA ARG A 127 -5.60 -12.12 -10.33
C ARG A 127 -6.50 -12.25 -9.09
N GLU A 128 -6.34 -11.38 -8.11
CA GLU A 128 -7.14 -11.39 -6.88
C GLU A 128 -7.71 -9.99 -6.63
N PRO A 129 -8.84 -9.79 -5.95
CA PRO A 129 -9.17 -8.46 -5.43
C PRO A 129 -8.12 -8.01 -4.38
N ALA A 130 -7.91 -6.70 -4.28
CA ALA A 130 -6.99 -6.12 -3.29
C ALA A 130 -7.46 -4.74 -2.82
N MET A 131 -7.03 -4.34 -1.63
CA MET A 131 -7.33 -3.06 -1.02
C MET A 131 -6.14 -2.49 -0.24
N ALA A 132 -6.11 -1.17 -0.18
CA ALA A 132 -5.17 -0.43 0.66
C ALA A 132 -5.90 0.68 1.41
N ILE A 133 -5.56 0.83 2.69
CA ILE A 133 -6.01 1.91 3.56
C ILE A 133 -4.80 2.79 3.82
N CYS A 134 -4.84 4.03 3.33
CA CYS A 134 -3.77 4.99 3.47
C CYS A 134 -4.20 6.15 4.37
N ILE A 135 -3.46 6.39 5.44
CA ILE A 135 -3.75 7.34 6.50
C ILE A 135 -2.81 8.54 6.33
N GLU A 136 -3.37 9.75 6.23
CA GLU A 136 -2.61 11.00 6.30
C GLU A 136 -2.46 11.42 7.76
N ASN A 137 -1.33 11.07 8.38
CA ASN A 137 -1.01 11.42 9.76
C ASN A 137 0.51 11.45 9.96
N ASN A 138 1.02 12.58 10.47
CA ASN A 138 2.47 12.81 10.62
C ASN A 138 3.11 11.88 11.64
N ASP A 139 2.45 11.58 12.76
CA ASP A 139 3.04 10.79 13.84
C ASP A 139 3.17 9.32 13.46
N ILE A 140 2.14 8.77 12.81
CA ILE A 140 2.19 7.41 12.24
C ILE A 140 3.25 7.37 11.14
N PHE A 141 3.23 8.34 10.22
CA PHE A 141 4.20 8.40 9.14
C PHE A 141 5.64 8.44 9.67
N ALA A 142 5.95 9.27 10.66
CA ALA A 142 7.29 9.40 11.22
C ALA A 142 7.82 8.06 11.73
N ARG A 143 7.02 7.34 12.54
CA ARG A 143 7.39 6.03 13.10
C ARG A 143 7.73 5.00 12.03
N PHE A 144 6.92 4.90 10.98
CA PHE A 144 7.18 3.93 9.90
C PHE A 144 8.25 4.41 8.92
N SER A 145 8.43 5.71 8.76
CA SER A 145 9.48 6.28 7.92
C SER A 145 10.87 6.04 8.51
N GLU A 146 11.01 6.00 9.83
CA GLU A 146 12.25 5.60 10.52
C GLU A 146 12.63 4.15 10.19
N ILE A 147 11.66 3.23 10.24
CA ILE A 147 11.86 1.82 9.84
C ILE A 147 12.23 1.74 8.35
N ALA A 148 11.58 2.55 7.52
CA ALA A 148 11.81 2.62 6.08
C ALA A 148 13.04 3.46 5.66
N ALA A 149 13.97 3.75 6.59
CA ALA A 149 15.17 4.50 6.28
C ALA A 149 16.15 3.70 5.40
N GLN A 150 16.27 2.39 5.64
CA GLN A 150 17.15 1.51 4.88
C GLN A 150 16.41 0.89 3.70
N LEU A 151 16.93 1.10 2.50
CA LEU A 151 16.39 0.56 1.26
C LEU A 151 17.31 -0.52 0.72
N GLU A 152 16.74 -1.42 -0.07
CA GLU A 152 17.53 -2.38 -0.83
C GLU A 152 18.34 -1.69 -1.92
N ASP A 153 19.52 -2.24 -2.18
CA ASP A 153 20.37 -1.78 -3.25
C ASP A 153 19.70 -2.00 -4.60
N CYS A 154 19.89 -1.05 -5.51
CA CYS A 154 19.57 -1.26 -6.91
C CYS A 154 20.49 -2.32 -7.49
N PRO A 155 19.99 -3.49 -7.95
CA PRO A 155 20.84 -4.38 -8.74
C PRO A 155 21.37 -3.61 -9.96
N LEU A 156 22.68 -3.76 -10.24
CA LEU A 156 23.40 -3.20 -11.39
C LEU A 156 22.91 -3.77 -12.74
#